data_AF-A0A4R4IM03-F1
#
_entry.id   AF-A0A4R4IM03-F1
#
_cell.length_a   1.000
_cell.length_b   1.000
_cell.length_c   1.000
_cell.angle_alpha   90.00
_cell.angle_beta   90.00
_cell.angle_gamma   90.00
#
_symmetry.space_group_name_H-M   'P 1'
#
loop_
_entity.id
_entity.type
_entity.pdbx_description
1 polymer ?
#
loop_
_entity_poly.entity_id
_entity_poly.type
_entity_poly.pdbx_seq_one_letter_code
_entity_poly.pdbx_strand_id
1 'polypeptide(L)'
;MSDNKRHVHAGAMLEYALDALKTNEPWKLWELSSRHQNYWESLASHPAWIVNVEYRRKPEMIAIGKVSFPKPINEAPPVNTLCYVVAIHSDMNILNNNWHNNSVVLNTYLKRGLIHLTEDAAQQHLDALIKINKGEF
;
A
#
# COMPACT_ATOMS: atom_id res chain seq x y z
N MET A 1 15.81 29.69 5.51
CA MET A 1 15.82 28.99 4.20
C MET A 1 14.39 28.55 3.95
N SER A 2 13.80 28.93 2.81
CA SER A 2 12.37 28.71 2.54
C SER A 2 12.11 27.23 2.26
N ASP A 3 11.52 26.54 3.22
CA ASP A 3 11.12 25.15 3.07
C ASP A 3 10.14 24.98 1.90
N ASN A 4 10.46 24.01 1.07
CA ASN A 4 9.85 23.63 -0.20
C ASN A 4 8.31 23.61 -0.14
N LYS A 5 7.64 24.65 -0.69
CA LYS A 5 6.17 24.86 -0.75
C LYS A 5 5.44 23.86 -1.67
N ARG A 6 5.68 22.56 -1.56
CA ARG A 6 4.92 21.56 -2.28
C ARG A 6 3.64 21.24 -1.51
N HIS A 7 2.52 21.12 -2.22
CA HIS A 7 1.27 20.66 -1.61
C HIS A 7 1.51 19.27 -1.00
N VAL A 8 1.01 19.04 0.22
CA VAL A 8 1.24 17.79 0.96
C VAL A 8 0.80 16.54 0.17
N HIS A 9 -0.22 16.70 -0.70
CA HIS A 9 -0.79 15.64 -1.53
C HIS A 9 -0.28 15.62 -2.97
N ALA A 10 0.80 16.34 -3.31
CA ALA A 10 1.23 16.48 -4.70
C ALA A 10 1.46 15.13 -5.43
N GLY A 11 1.98 14.12 -4.73
CA GLY A 11 2.15 12.77 -5.30
C GLY A 11 0.80 12.09 -5.58
N ALA A 12 -0.13 12.13 -4.62
CA ALA A 12 -1.47 11.58 -4.77
C ALA A 12 -2.27 12.29 -5.88
N MET A 13 -2.12 13.61 -6.02
CA MET A 13 -2.72 14.39 -7.11
C MET A 13 -2.25 13.91 -8.48
N LEU A 14 -0.95 13.62 -8.64
CA LEU A 14 -0.40 13.10 -9.89
C LEU A 14 -0.98 11.73 -10.23
N GLU A 15 -1.02 10.81 -9.26
CA GLU A 15 -1.59 9.48 -9.46
C GLU A 15 -3.09 9.55 -9.79
N TYR A 16 -3.84 10.42 -9.10
CA TYR A 16 -5.26 10.65 -9.38
C TYR A 16 -5.50 11.18 -10.80
N ALA A 17 -4.65 12.09 -11.27
CA ALA A 17 -4.72 12.59 -12.65
C ALA A 17 -4.49 11.46 -13.67
N LEU A 18 -3.55 10.54 -13.39
CA LEU A 18 -3.31 9.36 -14.24
C LEU A 18 -4.50 8.40 -14.25
N ASP A 19 -5.21 8.23 -13.14
CA ASP A 19 -6.45 7.45 -13.08
C ASP A 19 -7.60 8.15 -13.83
N ALA A 20 -7.71 9.47 -13.72
CA ALA A 20 -8.70 10.28 -14.42
C ALA A 20 -8.55 10.26 -15.95
N LEU A 21 -7.36 9.92 -16.47
CA LEU A 21 -7.14 9.65 -17.89
C LEU A 21 -7.75 8.30 -18.35
N LYS A 22 -7.93 7.35 -17.42
CA LYS A 22 -8.36 5.97 -17.72
C LYS A 22 -9.85 5.75 -17.49
N THR A 23 -10.47 6.54 -16.63
CA THR A 23 -11.88 6.38 -16.24
C THR A 23 -12.52 7.75 -15.97
N ASN A 24 -13.82 7.86 -16.24
CA ASN A 24 -14.64 9.02 -15.89
C ASN A 24 -15.03 9.05 -14.40
N GLU A 25 -14.78 7.97 -13.65
CA GLU A 25 -15.09 7.87 -12.22
C GLU A 25 -13.86 7.54 -11.35
N PRO A 26 -12.75 8.31 -11.45
CA PRO A 26 -11.49 7.99 -10.78
C PRO A 26 -11.59 7.95 -9.25
N TRP A 27 -12.49 8.75 -8.66
CA TRP A 27 -12.68 8.74 -7.20
C TRP A 27 -13.11 7.38 -6.64
N LYS A 28 -13.76 6.52 -7.43
CA LYS A 28 -14.12 5.17 -6.99
C LYS A 28 -12.91 4.29 -6.67
N LEU A 29 -11.75 4.61 -7.24
CA LEU A 29 -10.47 3.92 -7.01
C LEU A 29 -9.72 4.46 -5.79
N TRP A 30 -10.27 5.44 -5.09
CA TRP A 30 -9.57 6.19 -4.04
C TRP A 30 -10.35 6.16 -2.74
N GLU A 31 -9.61 6.36 -1.66
CA GLU A 31 -10.13 6.44 -0.30
C GLU A 31 -9.44 7.56 0.47
N LEU A 32 -10.13 8.05 1.50
CA LEU A 32 -9.64 9.07 2.42
C LEU A 32 -9.62 8.56 3.85
N SER A 33 -8.80 9.20 4.67
CA SER A 33 -8.88 9.06 6.12
C SER A 33 -8.70 10.42 6.76
N SER A 34 -9.50 10.72 7.78
CA SER A 34 -9.22 11.87 8.63
C SER A 34 -8.00 11.56 9.49
N ARG A 35 -7.14 12.53 9.76
CA ARG A 35 -5.90 12.33 10.55
C ARG A 35 -6.07 11.72 11.96
N HIS A 36 -7.31 11.63 12.44
CA HIS A 36 -7.69 11.08 13.74
C HIS A 36 -8.52 9.79 13.63
N GLN A 37 -8.78 9.31 12.42
CA GLN A 37 -9.52 8.07 12.18
C GLN A 37 -8.54 6.94 11.84
N ASN A 38 -8.83 5.76 12.36
CA ASN A 38 -8.04 4.54 12.12
C ASN A 38 -8.59 3.71 10.95
N TYR A 39 -9.41 4.29 10.08
CA TYR A 39 -10.03 3.57 8.98
C TYR A 39 -10.10 4.43 7.71
N TRP A 40 -10.11 3.77 6.57
CA TRP A 40 -10.17 4.41 5.25
C TRP A 40 -11.60 4.32 4.70
N GLU A 41 -12.11 5.44 4.21
CA GLU A 41 -13.44 5.54 3.60
C GLU A 41 -13.31 5.76 2.09
N SER A 42 -14.13 5.05 1.31
CA SER A 42 -14.20 5.28 -0.14
C SER A 42 -14.65 6.70 -0.45
N LEU A 43 -14.00 7.35 -1.41
CA LEU A 43 -14.47 8.65 -1.88
C LEU A 43 -15.84 8.51 -2.57
N ALA A 44 -16.76 9.42 -2.23
CA ALA A 44 -18.05 9.55 -2.90
C ALA A 44 -18.01 10.49 -4.12
N SER A 45 -16.98 11.34 -4.20
CA SER A 45 -16.80 12.35 -5.26
C SER A 45 -15.32 12.66 -5.48
N HIS A 46 -15.02 13.53 -6.45
CA HIS A 46 -13.67 14.04 -6.66
C HIS A 46 -13.07 14.63 -5.35
N PRO A 47 -11.80 14.33 -5.03
CA PRO A 47 -11.17 14.82 -3.81
C PRO A 47 -10.91 16.33 -3.90
N ALA A 48 -11.24 17.05 -2.82
CA ALA A 48 -10.88 18.45 -2.66
C ALA A 48 -9.43 18.66 -2.18
N TRP A 49 -8.70 17.58 -1.93
CA TRP A 49 -7.31 17.58 -1.44
C TRP A 49 -7.11 18.40 -0.16
N ILE A 50 -7.99 18.21 0.82
CA ILE A 50 -7.93 18.92 2.09
C ILE A 50 -6.62 18.57 2.81
N VAL A 51 -5.86 19.59 3.23
CA VAL A 51 -4.50 19.43 3.80
C VAL A 51 -4.45 18.47 5.01
N ASN A 52 -5.51 18.44 5.82
CA ASN A 52 -5.60 17.62 7.04
C ASN A 52 -6.28 16.26 6.82
N VAL A 53 -6.58 15.89 5.57
CA VAL A 53 -7.15 14.59 5.19
C VAL A 53 -6.09 13.83 4.42
N GLU A 54 -5.93 12.56 4.72
CA GLU A 54 -5.07 11.66 3.98
C GLU A 54 -5.84 11.06 2.81
N TYR A 55 -5.17 10.86 1.69
CA TYR A 55 -5.76 10.29 0.48
C TYR A 55 -4.82 9.21 -0.05
N ARG A 56 -5.39 8.07 -0.45
CA ARG A 56 -4.65 7.04 -1.15
C ARG A 56 -5.51 6.34 -2.20
N ARG A 57 -4.85 5.81 -3.22
CA ARG A 57 -5.47 4.87 -4.14
C ARG A 57 -5.76 3.56 -3.38
N LYS A 58 -6.92 2.97 -3.60
CA LYS A 58 -7.29 1.68 -3.01
C LYS A 58 -6.26 0.63 -3.41
N PRO A 59 -5.82 -0.22 -2.47
CA PRO A 59 -4.95 -1.33 -2.83
C PRO A 59 -5.67 -2.24 -3.84
N GLU A 60 -4.96 -2.67 -4.87
CA GLU A 60 -5.43 -3.74 -5.73
C GLU A 60 -5.50 -5.02 -4.88
N MET A 61 -6.57 -5.80 -4.96
CA MET A 61 -6.74 -6.99 -4.13
C MET A 61 -6.50 -8.26 -4.97
N ILE A 62 -5.82 -9.25 -4.38
CA ILE A 62 -5.73 -10.62 -4.90
C ILE A 62 -6.76 -11.46 -4.14
N ALA A 63 -7.50 -12.31 -4.86
CA ALA A 63 -8.43 -13.27 -4.27
C ALA A 63 -8.00 -14.71 -4.58
N ILE A 64 -7.99 -15.56 -3.56
CA ILE A 64 -7.76 -17.00 -3.64
C ILE A 64 -8.91 -17.66 -2.87
N GLY A 65 -9.86 -18.24 -3.60
CA GLY A 65 -11.10 -18.74 -3.03
C GLY A 65 -11.88 -17.65 -2.29
N LYS A 66 -12.09 -17.82 -0.98
CA LYS A 66 -12.78 -16.92 -0.05
C LYS A 66 -11.84 -15.97 0.68
N VAL A 67 -10.53 -16.11 0.48
CA VAL A 67 -9.52 -15.26 1.10
C VAL A 67 -9.10 -14.18 0.10
N SER A 68 -8.96 -12.95 0.57
CA SER A 68 -8.45 -11.83 -0.22
C SER A 68 -7.44 -11.02 0.57
N PHE A 69 -6.43 -10.49 -0.10
CA PHE A 69 -5.40 -9.65 0.50
C PHE A 69 -4.90 -8.61 -0.49
N PRO A 70 -4.34 -7.48 -0.01
CA PRO A 70 -3.73 -6.47 -0.88
C PRO A 70 -2.61 -7.06 -1.73
N LYS A 71 -2.52 -6.63 -2.98
CA LYS A 71 -1.47 -7.03 -3.90
C LYS A 71 -0.13 -6.48 -3.40
N PRO A 72 0.89 -7.33 -3.21
CA PRO A 72 2.22 -6.89 -2.86
C PRO A 72 2.85 -6.07 -4.00
N ILE A 73 3.83 -5.24 -3.67
CA ILE A 73 4.59 -4.53 -4.72
C ILE A 73 5.40 -5.54 -5.54
N ASN A 74 5.49 -5.29 -6.84
CA ASN A 74 6.22 -6.13 -7.80
C ASN A 74 7.42 -5.40 -8.42
N GLU A 75 7.58 -4.10 -8.15
CA GLU A 75 8.68 -3.27 -8.60
C GLU A 75 9.41 -2.66 -7.39
N ALA A 76 10.70 -2.36 -7.58
CA ALA A 76 11.51 -1.75 -6.54
C ALA A 76 11.02 -0.32 -6.28
N PRO A 77 10.66 0.03 -5.02
CA PRO A 77 10.30 1.41 -4.69
C PRO A 77 11.55 2.30 -4.64
N PRO A 78 11.38 3.63 -4.51
CA PRO A 78 12.52 4.54 -4.30
C PRO A 78 13.39 4.11 -3.10
N VAL A 79 14.69 4.37 -3.19
CA VAL A 79 15.63 4.13 -2.08
C VAL A 79 15.16 4.87 -0.82
N ASN A 80 15.32 4.25 0.35
CA ASN A 80 14.83 4.71 1.65
C ASN A 80 13.30 4.71 1.82
N THR A 81 12.53 4.11 0.91
CA THR A 81 11.11 3.85 1.17
C THR A 81 10.96 2.83 2.28
N LEU A 82 10.18 3.15 3.32
CA LEU A 82 9.84 2.19 4.37
C LEU A 82 8.94 1.08 3.79
N CYS A 83 9.40 -0.15 3.88
CA CYS A 83 8.70 -1.33 3.40
C CYS A 83 8.37 -2.27 4.56
N TYR A 84 7.26 -3.01 4.42
CA TYR A 84 6.79 -4.02 5.37
C TYR A 84 6.83 -5.38 4.69
N VAL A 85 7.50 -6.35 5.30
CA VAL A 85 7.80 -7.65 4.74
C VAL A 85 7.10 -8.72 5.56
N VAL A 86 6.35 -9.59 4.89
CA VAL A 86 5.81 -10.81 5.49
C VAL A 86 6.96 -11.79 5.70
N ALA A 87 7.38 -11.96 6.95
CA ALA A 87 8.55 -12.75 7.29
C ALA A 87 8.16 -14.21 7.53
N ILE A 88 8.79 -15.10 6.76
CA ILE A 88 8.52 -16.55 6.78
C ILE A 88 9.65 -17.36 7.45
N HIS A 89 10.71 -16.71 7.90
CA HIS A 89 11.88 -17.34 8.51
C HIS A 89 12.43 -16.58 9.71
N SER A 90 11.59 -15.76 10.35
CA SER A 90 11.95 -15.01 11.56
C SER A 90 10.90 -15.21 12.63
N ASP A 91 11.28 -14.98 13.89
CA ASP A 91 10.33 -14.99 15.02
C ASP A 91 9.34 -13.82 14.97
N MET A 92 9.63 -12.81 14.15
CA MET A 92 8.70 -11.75 13.80
C MET A 92 7.84 -12.13 12.60
N ASN A 93 6.56 -11.76 12.66
CA ASN A 93 5.58 -11.96 11.59
C ASN A 93 5.75 -10.94 10.46
N ILE A 94 5.92 -9.66 10.83
CA ILE A 94 6.12 -8.55 9.91
C ILE A 94 7.45 -7.87 10.26
N LEU A 95 8.33 -7.72 9.27
CA LEU A 95 9.56 -6.93 9.39
C LEU A 95 9.35 -5.59 8.70
N ASN A 96 9.89 -4.51 9.27
CA ASN A 96 10.00 -3.24 8.56
C ASN A 96 11.47 -2.97 8.20
N ASN A 97 11.69 -2.44 6.99
CA ASN A 97 13.03 -2.07 6.56
C ASN A 97 12.95 -1.00 5.47
N ASN A 98 13.94 -0.12 5.43
CA ASN A 98 14.08 0.84 4.35
C ASN A 98 14.60 0.12 3.10
N TRP A 99 13.99 0.43 1.95
CA TRP A 99 14.39 -0.15 0.69
C TRP A 99 15.81 0.28 0.30
N HIS A 100 16.64 -0.70 -0.06
CA HIS A 100 17.98 -0.50 -0.58
C HIS A 100 18.21 -1.40 -1.80
N ASN A 101 18.61 -0.81 -2.92
CA ASN A 101 18.78 -1.52 -4.20
C ASN A 101 19.75 -2.72 -4.12
N ASN A 102 20.75 -2.64 -3.24
CA ASN A 102 21.78 -3.67 -3.08
C ASN A 102 21.43 -4.74 -2.02
N SER A 103 20.24 -4.68 -1.41
CA SER A 103 19.83 -5.67 -0.42
C SER A 103 19.36 -6.95 -1.10
N VAL A 104 20.19 -8.00 -1.07
CA VAL A 104 19.84 -9.32 -1.61
C VAL A 104 18.57 -9.89 -0.94
N VAL A 105 18.41 -9.64 0.36
CA VAL A 105 17.27 -10.12 1.15
C VAL A 105 15.97 -9.43 0.70
N LEU A 106 15.95 -8.09 0.61
CA LEU A 106 14.76 -7.36 0.17
C LEU A 106 14.41 -7.68 -1.29
N ASN A 107 15.42 -7.80 -2.17
CA ASN A 107 15.19 -8.26 -3.55
C ASN A 107 14.58 -9.67 -3.61
N THR A 108 14.96 -10.56 -2.70
CA THR A 108 14.38 -11.92 -2.62
C THR A 108 12.91 -11.86 -2.20
N TYR A 109 12.58 -11.05 -1.19
CA TYR A 109 11.20 -10.86 -0.75
C TYR A 109 10.32 -10.21 -1.81
N LEU A 110 10.84 -9.23 -2.55
CA LEU A 110 10.15 -8.59 -3.66
C LEU A 110 9.74 -9.61 -4.73
N LYS A 111 10.69 -10.43 -5.17
CA LYS A 111 10.45 -11.50 -6.17
C LYS A 111 9.45 -12.56 -5.71
N ARG A 112 9.30 -12.75 -4.39
CA ARG A 112 8.35 -13.68 -3.79
C ARG A 112 6.99 -13.06 -3.51
N GLY A 113 6.79 -11.77 -3.79
CA GLY A 113 5.55 -11.05 -3.51
C GLY A 113 5.30 -10.87 -2.02
N LEU A 114 6.34 -10.70 -1.19
CA LEU A 114 6.19 -10.62 0.27
C LEU A 114 6.35 -9.19 0.82
N ILE A 115 6.40 -8.17 -0.05
CA ILE A 115 6.62 -6.77 0.35
C ILE A 115 5.39 -5.92 0.11
N HIS A 116 5.08 -5.05 1.09
CA HIS A 116 4.03 -4.04 1.04
C HIS A 116 4.55 -2.67 1.49
N LEU A 117 3.84 -1.62 1.08
CA LEU A 117 4.14 -0.23 1.48
C LEU A 117 3.45 0.21 2.77
N THR A 118 2.56 -0.62 3.31
CA THR A 118 1.86 -0.37 4.57
C THR A 118 1.86 -1.64 5.43
N GLU A 119 1.96 -1.47 6.74
CA GLU A 119 1.93 -2.57 7.70
C GLU A 119 0.62 -3.37 7.63
N ASP A 120 -0.51 -2.67 7.56
CA ASP A 120 -1.85 -3.27 7.47
C ASP A 120 -1.98 -4.22 6.26
N ALA A 121 -1.51 -3.79 5.08
CA ALA A 121 -1.48 -4.66 3.90
C ALA A 121 -0.59 -5.90 4.07
N ALA A 122 0.55 -5.76 4.75
CA ALA A 122 1.41 -6.89 5.07
C ALA A 122 0.74 -7.85 6.05
N GLN A 123 0.05 -7.33 7.07
CA GLN A 123 -0.69 -8.13 8.03
C GLN A 123 -1.85 -8.88 7.36
N GLN A 124 -2.63 -8.22 6.50
CA GLN A 124 -3.70 -8.89 5.74
C GLN A 124 -3.15 -10.01 4.84
N HIS A 125 -1.98 -9.81 4.23
CA HIS A 125 -1.32 -10.85 3.44
C HIS A 125 -0.85 -12.02 4.32
N LEU A 126 -0.25 -11.76 5.48
CA LEU A 126 0.11 -12.80 6.43
C LEU A 126 -1.10 -13.63 6.88
N ASP A 127 -2.18 -12.96 7.27
CA ASP A 127 -3.42 -13.62 7.70
C ASP A 127 -4.00 -14.50 6.59
N ALA A 128 -3.93 -14.03 5.34
CA ALA A 128 -4.31 -14.81 4.17
C ALA A 128 -3.44 -16.05 3.99
N LEU A 129 -2.11 -15.93 4.09
CA LEU A 129 -1.19 -17.07 3.98
C LEU A 129 -1.44 -18.11 5.09
N ILE A 130 -1.72 -17.67 6.32
CA ILE A 130 -2.04 -18.57 7.44
C ILE A 130 -3.31 -19.38 7.13
N LYS A 131 -4.39 -18.72 6.67
CA LYS A 131 -5.64 -19.40 6.28
C LYS A 131 -5.42 -20.39 5.14
N ILE A 132 -4.70 -19.95 4.10
CA ILE A 132 -4.39 -20.78 2.94
C ILE A 132 -3.63 -22.05 3.37
N ASN A 133 -2.60 -21.90 4.21
CA ASN A 133 -1.79 -23.03 4.70
C ASN A 133 -2.59 -24.00 5.60
N LYS A 134 -3.71 -23.57 6.17
CA LYS A 134 -4.64 -24.42 6.93
C LYS A 134 -5.75 -25.04 6.07
N GLY A 135 -5.82 -24.73 4.78
CA GLY A 135 -6.91 -25.18 3.90
C GLY A 135 -8.20 -24.36 4.04
N GLU A 136 -8.15 -23.16 4.60
CA GLU A 136 -9.28 -22.27 4.87
C GLU A 136 -9.44 -21.20 3.77
N PHE A 137 -9.46 -21.59 2.50
CA PHE A 137 -9.54 -20.68 1.35
C PHE A 137 -10.57 -21.12 0.32
#